data_AF-A0A9W8I2B5-F1
#
_entry.id   AF-A0A9W8I2B5-F1
#
_cell.length_a   1.000
_cell.length_b   1.000
_cell.length_c   1.000
_cell.angle_alpha   90.00
_cell.angle_beta   90.00
_cell.angle_gamma   90.00
#
_symmetry.space_group_name_H-M   'P 1'
#
loop_
_entity.id
_entity.type
_entity.pdbx_description
1 polymer ?
#
loop_
_entity_poly.entity_id
_entity_poly.type
_entity_poly.pdbx_seq_one_letter_code
_entity_poly.pdbx_strand_id
1 'polypeptide(L)'
;KDKDLPLLPGQFLVGAPDPISNIRPVKFFIPNDETVWERNYRQLRESAAQRDHEFWLDNNQRFEQGRAEFERQLVEAKGQCTIDDLSEYYKKYQEESYLRHLEYNQYVWRRSWQMIWPGILAWTQEVRRRSRRKNECLARHSEQQYFFDQQSSEPTNKLQDGKQNKTEPNRRAEKIRSYY
;
A
#
# COMPACT_ATOMS: atom_id res chain seq x y z
N LYS A 1 -6.61 12.26 -3.29
CA LYS A 1 -6.73 13.09 -2.07
C LYS A 1 -6.50 12.29 -0.78
N ASP A 2 -6.34 10.95 -0.82
CA ASP A 2 -6.29 10.10 0.39
C ASP A 2 -4.89 9.84 0.99
N LYS A 3 -3.82 10.39 0.42
CA LYS A 3 -2.45 10.07 0.86
C LYS A 3 -2.11 10.61 2.26
N ASP A 4 -2.86 11.61 2.72
CA ASP A 4 -2.59 12.35 3.96
C ASP A 4 -3.62 12.06 5.06
N LEU A 5 -4.56 11.13 4.82
CA LEU A 5 -5.50 10.73 5.86
C LEU A 5 -4.74 10.01 7.00
N PRO A 6 -4.97 10.43 8.27
CA PRO A 6 -4.36 9.78 9.41
C PRO A 6 -4.90 8.35 9.53
N LEU A 7 -4.01 7.37 9.54
CA LEU A 7 -4.36 5.97 9.72
C LEU A 7 -4.80 5.71 11.16
N LEU A 8 -5.77 4.82 11.36
CA LEU A 8 -6.14 4.36 12.70
C LEU A 8 -5.21 3.23 13.18
N PRO A 9 -5.17 2.93 14.50
CA PRO A 9 -4.27 1.93 15.04
C PRO A 9 -4.62 0.54 14.49
N GLY A 10 -3.65 -0.13 13.90
CA GLY A 10 -3.81 -1.43 13.25
C GLY A 10 -4.29 -1.36 11.79
N GLN A 11 -4.49 -0.16 11.23
CA GLN A 11 -4.70 0.01 9.80
C GLN A 11 -3.36 0.19 9.06
N PHE A 12 -3.35 -0.20 7.80
CA PHE A 12 -2.32 0.13 6.84
C PHE A 12 -2.99 0.46 5.51
N LEU A 13 -2.38 1.34 4.73
CA LEU A 13 -2.87 1.71 3.41
C LEU A 13 -2.05 0.99 2.36
N VAL A 14 -2.73 0.38 1.39
CA VAL A 14 -2.12 -0.25 0.22
C VAL A 14 -2.48 0.55 -1.01
N GLY A 15 -1.47 0.99 -1.77
CA GLY A 15 -1.69 1.76 -2.99
C GLY A 15 -2.06 0.91 -4.21
N ALA A 16 -2.29 1.60 -5.33
CA ALA A 16 -2.34 0.99 -6.64
C ALA A 16 -1.00 0.29 -6.95
N PRO A 17 -1.01 -0.81 -7.73
CA PRO A 17 0.22 -1.48 -8.13
C PRO A 17 1.09 -0.54 -8.99
N ASP A 18 2.40 -0.63 -8.82
CA ASP A 18 3.35 0.03 -9.71
C ASP A 18 3.22 -0.51 -11.15
N PRO A 19 3.19 0.36 -12.19
CA PRO A 19 2.94 -0.08 -13.56
C PRO A 19 4.02 -0.99 -14.15
N ILE A 20 5.23 -1.00 -13.58
CA ILE A 20 6.35 -1.81 -14.09
C ILE A 20 6.65 -2.94 -13.12
N SER A 21 6.85 -2.64 -11.84
CA SER A 21 7.24 -3.64 -10.84
C SER A 21 6.05 -4.49 -10.37
N ASN A 22 4.80 -4.06 -10.60
CA ASN A 22 3.56 -4.66 -10.08
C ASN A 22 3.46 -4.75 -8.53
N ILE A 23 4.42 -4.19 -7.80
CA ILE A 23 4.42 -4.16 -6.32
C ILE A 23 3.52 -3.02 -5.84
N ARG A 24 2.76 -3.28 -4.78
CA ARG A 24 1.88 -2.29 -4.16
C ARG A 24 2.62 -1.55 -3.05
N PRO A 25 2.71 -0.21 -3.07
CA PRO A 25 3.31 0.53 -1.97
C PRO A 25 2.41 0.43 -0.74
N VAL A 26 3.03 0.26 0.43
CA VAL A 26 2.34 0.12 1.72
C VAL A 26 2.74 1.26 2.65
N LYS A 27 1.74 1.93 3.25
CA LYS A 27 1.94 2.92 4.30
C LYS A 27 1.44 2.36 5.62
N PHE A 28 2.34 2.21 6.59
CA PHE A 28 2.00 1.71 7.92
C PHE A 28 1.50 2.83 8.84
N PHE A 29 0.60 2.49 9.76
CA PHE A 29 0.26 3.38 10.87
C PHE A 29 1.48 3.66 11.75
N ILE A 30 1.66 4.92 12.14
CA ILE A 30 2.72 5.36 13.06
C ILE A 30 2.03 5.94 14.31
N PRO A 31 2.15 5.29 15.48
CA PRO A 31 1.61 5.83 16.72
C PRO A 31 2.41 7.06 17.19
N ASN A 32 1.74 8.00 17.86
CA ASN A 32 2.40 9.20 18.39
C ASN A 32 3.47 8.86 19.45
N ASP A 33 3.25 7.81 20.23
CA ASP A 33 4.18 7.29 21.24
C ASP A 33 4.94 6.04 20.72
N GLU A 34 5.34 6.07 19.44
CA GLU A 34 6.11 4.99 18.79
C GLU A 34 7.36 4.65 19.60
N THR A 35 7.48 3.38 19.98
CA THR A 35 8.66 2.90 20.67
C THR A 35 9.80 2.67 19.68
N VAL A 36 11.04 2.62 20.19
CA VAL A 36 12.23 2.32 19.38
C VAL A 36 12.07 0.98 18.64
N TRP A 37 11.45 -0.02 19.28
CA TRP A 37 11.25 -1.35 18.69
C TRP A 37 10.18 -1.36 17.59
N GLU A 38 9.08 -0.65 17.80
CA GLU A 38 8.03 -0.47 16.79
C GLU A 38 8.57 0.26 15.55
N ARG A 39 9.34 1.34 15.79
CA ARG A 39 10.01 2.09 14.73
C ARG A 39 10.98 1.22 13.94
N ASN A 40 11.86 0.51 14.63
CA ASN A 40 12.86 -0.34 14.00
C ASN A 40 12.18 -1.43 13.14
N TYR A 41 11.13 -2.07 13.67
CA TYR A 41 10.39 -3.08 12.92
C TYR A 41 9.63 -2.50 11.72
N ARG A 42 9.01 -1.33 11.86
CA ARG A 42 8.37 -0.62 10.74
C ARG A 42 9.37 -0.27 9.65
N GLN A 43 10.50 0.35 10.00
CA GLN A 43 11.57 0.70 9.04
C GLN A 43 12.15 -0.54 8.35
N LEU A 44 12.25 -1.66 9.07
CA LEU A 44 12.72 -2.93 8.52
C LEU A 44 11.77 -3.47 7.44
N ARG A 45 10.45 -3.35 7.65
CA ARG A 45 9.41 -3.69 6.67
C ARG A 45 9.39 -2.72 5.49
N GLU A 46 9.44 -1.42 5.74
CA GLU A 46 9.47 -0.38 4.70
C GLU A 46 10.67 -0.58 3.77
N SER A 47 11.87 -0.79 4.32
CA SER A 47 13.08 -1.02 3.51
C SER A 47 13.07 -2.38 2.79
N ALA A 48 12.38 -3.39 3.32
CA ALA A 48 12.19 -4.64 2.59
C ALA A 48 11.23 -4.46 1.41
N ALA A 49 10.08 -3.81 1.63
CA ALA A 49 9.13 -3.50 0.56
C ALA A 49 9.77 -2.64 -0.54
N GLN A 50 10.61 -1.67 -0.17
CA GLN A 50 11.37 -0.85 -1.11
C GLN A 50 12.34 -1.69 -1.95
N ARG A 51 13.11 -2.59 -1.31
CA ARG A 51 14.04 -3.47 -2.04
C ARG A 51 13.31 -4.46 -2.95
N ASP A 52 12.17 -4.98 -2.52
CA ASP A 52 11.35 -5.86 -3.36
C ASP A 52 10.84 -5.10 -4.59
N HIS A 53 10.37 -3.86 -4.41
CA HIS A 53 10.00 -2.99 -5.52
C HIS A 53 11.17 -2.74 -6.48
N GLU A 54 12.34 -2.36 -5.98
CA GLU A 54 13.54 -2.11 -6.80
C GLU A 54 13.96 -3.36 -7.59
N PHE A 55 13.94 -4.53 -6.95
CA PHE A 55 14.28 -5.80 -7.61
C PHE A 55 13.30 -6.11 -8.75
N TRP A 56 11.99 -6.04 -8.50
CA TRP A 56 10.99 -6.34 -9.51
C TRP A 56 10.91 -5.28 -10.60
N LEU A 57 11.21 -4.03 -10.29
CA LEU A 57 11.32 -2.95 -11.26
C LEU A 57 12.44 -3.26 -12.26
N ASP A 58 13.65 -3.54 -11.78
CA ASP A 58 14.81 -3.88 -12.62
C ASP A 58 14.60 -5.18 -13.39
N ASN A 59 14.07 -6.22 -12.74
CA ASN A 59 13.79 -7.50 -13.38
C ASN A 59 12.79 -7.34 -14.54
N ASN A 60 11.66 -6.66 -14.30
CA ASN A 60 10.62 -6.53 -15.30
C ASN A 60 11.07 -5.63 -16.46
N GLN A 61 11.86 -4.59 -16.19
CA GLN A 61 12.45 -3.77 -17.24
C GLN A 61 13.36 -4.58 -18.17
N ARG A 62 14.26 -5.39 -17.61
CA ARG A 62 15.16 -6.24 -18.41
C ARG A 62 14.42 -7.31 -19.18
N PHE A 63 13.39 -7.91 -18.57
CA PHE A 63 12.52 -8.88 -19.22
C PHE A 63 11.78 -8.26 -20.42
N GLU A 64 11.13 -7.12 -20.25
CA GLU A 64 10.39 -6.46 -21.34
C GLU A 64 11.33 -5.99 -22.46
N GLN A 65 12.52 -5.50 -22.12
CA GLN A 65 13.55 -5.13 -23.10
C GLN A 65 13.99 -6.35 -23.93
N GLY A 66 14.39 -7.43 -23.26
CA GLY A 66 14.83 -8.64 -23.95
C GLY A 66 13.71 -9.30 -24.76
N ARG A 67 12.47 -9.28 -24.25
CA ARG A 67 11.30 -9.79 -24.97
C ARG A 67 11.06 -9.00 -26.25
N ALA A 68 11.09 -7.67 -26.18
CA ALA A 68 10.92 -6.81 -27.35
C ALA A 68 12.06 -6.92 -28.37
N GLU A 69 13.29 -7.19 -27.93
CA GLU A 69 14.42 -7.48 -28.83
C GLU A 69 14.25 -8.82 -29.53
N PHE A 70 13.88 -9.87 -28.78
CA PHE A 70 13.64 -11.20 -29.31
C PHE A 70 12.49 -11.22 -30.33
N GLU A 71 11.37 -10.57 -30.01
CA GLU A 71 10.24 -10.40 -30.92
C GLU A 71 10.66 -9.70 -32.22
N ARG A 72 11.44 -8.61 -32.12
CA ARG A 72 11.94 -7.89 -33.31
C ARG A 72 12.82 -8.77 -34.20
N GLN A 73 13.76 -9.50 -33.61
CA GLN A 73 14.67 -10.39 -34.36
C GLN A 73 13.90 -11.52 -35.06
N LEU A 74 12.91 -12.10 -34.40
CA LEU A 74 12.09 -13.16 -35.00
C LEU A 74 11.18 -12.65 -36.11
N VAL A 75 10.57 -11.48 -35.93
CA VAL A 75 9.75 -10.87 -37.00
C VAL A 75 10.63 -10.53 -38.20
N GLU A 76 11.86 -10.07 -38.01
CA GLU A 76 12.80 -9.82 -39.12
C GLU A 76 13.23 -11.13 -39.83
N ALA A 77 13.45 -12.21 -39.08
CA ALA A 77 13.93 -13.47 -39.63
C ALA A 77 12.82 -14.38 -40.22
N LYS A 78 11.66 -14.47 -39.56
CA LYS A 78 10.55 -15.39 -39.88
C LYS A 78 9.27 -14.66 -40.31
N GLY A 79 9.20 -13.34 -40.21
CA GLY A 79 8.00 -12.54 -40.51
C GLY A 79 6.92 -12.52 -39.42
N GLN A 80 7.02 -13.41 -38.42
CA GLN A 80 6.08 -13.50 -37.31
C GLN A 80 6.77 -14.04 -36.06
N CYS A 81 6.22 -13.70 -34.88
CA CYS A 81 6.61 -14.27 -33.59
C CYS A 81 5.43 -15.06 -33.04
N THR A 82 5.60 -16.37 -32.84
CA THR A 82 4.56 -17.24 -32.28
C THR A 82 4.73 -17.38 -30.76
N ILE A 83 3.68 -17.87 -30.09
CA ILE A 83 3.73 -18.14 -28.65
C ILE A 83 4.79 -19.20 -28.32
N ASP A 84 5.00 -20.18 -29.19
CA ASP A 84 6.00 -21.21 -29.01
C ASP A 84 7.41 -20.61 -29.06
N ASP A 85 7.68 -19.68 -29.99
CA ASP A 85 8.95 -18.96 -30.03
C ASP A 85 9.17 -18.13 -28.73
N LEU A 86 8.14 -17.44 -28.24
CA LEU A 86 8.22 -16.70 -26.97
C LEU A 86 8.50 -17.62 -25.77
N SER A 87 8.04 -18.86 -25.81
CA SER A 87 8.32 -19.84 -24.76
C SER A 87 9.81 -20.17 -24.66
N GLU A 88 10.53 -20.21 -25.79
CA GLU A 88 11.98 -20.38 -25.82
C GLU A 88 12.69 -19.19 -25.17
N TYR A 89 12.23 -17.96 -25.47
CA TYR A 89 12.74 -16.76 -24.81
C TYR A 89 12.52 -16.80 -23.30
N TYR A 90 11.32 -17.18 -22.84
CA TYR A 90 11.02 -17.26 -21.41
C TYR A 90 11.92 -18.25 -20.69
N LYS A 91 12.16 -19.42 -21.28
CA LYS A 91 13.08 -20.40 -20.74
C LYS A 91 14.50 -19.84 -20.66
N LYS A 92 14.99 -19.23 -21.74
CA LYS A 92 16.31 -18.61 -21.82
C LYS A 92 16.49 -17.53 -20.74
N TYR A 93 15.52 -16.62 -20.61
CA TYR A 93 15.59 -15.56 -19.60
C TYR A 93 15.66 -16.11 -18.17
N GLN A 94 14.88 -17.17 -17.88
CA GLN A 94 14.91 -17.83 -16.57
C GLN A 94 16.26 -18.48 -16.28
N GLU A 95 16.87 -19.12 -17.27
CA GLU A 95 18.20 -19.74 -17.15
C GLU A 95 19.29 -18.68 -16.93
N GLU A 96 19.27 -17.59 -17.72
CA GLU A 96 20.24 -16.48 -17.61
C GLU A 96 20.09 -15.70 -16.31
N SER A 97 18.86 -15.52 -15.83
CA SER A 97 18.56 -14.78 -14.61
C SER A 97 18.59 -15.65 -13.34
N TYR A 98 18.89 -16.95 -13.47
CA TYR A 98 18.83 -17.91 -12.37
C TYR A 98 19.62 -17.47 -11.14
N LEU A 99 20.89 -17.10 -11.32
CA LEU A 99 21.76 -16.69 -10.20
C LEU A 99 21.22 -15.44 -9.49
N ARG A 100 20.69 -14.48 -10.26
CA ARG A 100 20.09 -13.27 -9.69
C ARG A 100 18.85 -13.60 -8.85
N HIS A 101 17.97 -14.46 -9.35
CA HIS A 101 16.79 -14.89 -8.59
C HIS A 101 17.19 -15.71 -7.35
N LEU A 102 18.24 -16.52 -7.43
CA LEU A 102 18.78 -17.23 -6.28
C LEU A 102 19.30 -16.25 -5.21
N GLU A 103 20.08 -15.25 -5.59
CA GLU A 103 20.57 -14.20 -4.68
C GLU A 103 19.41 -13.42 -4.04
N TYR A 104 18.39 -13.07 -4.81
CA TYR A 104 17.18 -12.43 -4.31
C TYR A 104 16.44 -13.33 -3.31
N ASN A 105 16.23 -14.60 -3.63
CA ASN A 105 15.57 -15.55 -2.74
C ASN A 105 16.37 -15.73 -1.44
N GLN A 106 17.69 -15.83 -1.52
CA GLN A 106 18.55 -15.86 -0.33
C GLN A 106 18.40 -14.59 0.51
N TYR A 107 18.33 -13.42 -0.12
CA TYR A 107 18.04 -12.16 0.55
C TYR A 107 16.68 -12.21 1.27
N VAL A 108 15.61 -12.62 0.60
CA VAL A 108 14.25 -12.68 1.17
C VAL A 108 14.21 -13.61 2.38
N TRP A 109 14.82 -14.78 2.29
CA TRP A 109 14.91 -15.72 3.42
C TRP A 109 15.68 -15.13 4.60
N ARG A 110 16.90 -14.63 4.34
CA ARG A 110 17.73 -14.01 5.39
C ARG A 110 17.01 -12.84 6.05
N ARG A 111 16.35 -11.99 5.25
CA ARG A 111 15.63 -10.83 5.73
C ARG A 111 14.41 -11.23 6.56
N SER A 112 13.65 -12.23 6.12
CA SER A 112 12.52 -12.78 6.85
C SER A 112 12.94 -13.28 8.23
N TRP A 113 14.03 -14.03 8.31
CA TRP A 113 14.59 -14.48 9.60
C TRP A 113 15.02 -13.33 10.50
N GLN A 114 15.65 -12.29 9.95
CA GLN A 114 16.03 -11.09 10.71
C GLN A 114 14.84 -10.30 11.25
N MET A 115 13.67 -10.38 10.62
CA MET A 115 12.46 -9.66 11.03
C MET A 115 11.73 -10.29 12.21
N ILE A 116 11.89 -11.59 12.45
CA ILE A 116 11.09 -12.32 13.45
C ILE A 116 11.29 -11.72 14.85
N TRP A 117 12.53 -11.57 15.30
CA TRP A 117 12.82 -11.10 16.65
C TRP A 117 12.39 -9.64 16.90
N PRO A 118 12.75 -8.66 16.04
CA PRO A 118 12.23 -7.30 16.15
C PRO A 118 10.70 -7.25 16.07
N GLY A 119 10.08 -8.11 15.26
CA GLY A 119 8.62 -8.21 15.15
C GLY A 119 7.96 -8.64 16.46
N ILE A 120 8.51 -9.65 17.15
CA ILE A 120 8.03 -10.09 18.46
C ILE A 120 8.17 -8.95 19.49
N LEU A 121 9.33 -8.28 19.54
CA LEU A 121 9.57 -7.18 20.47
C LEU A 121 8.61 -5.99 20.21
N ALA A 122 8.39 -5.62 18.95
CA ALA A 122 7.43 -4.60 18.57
C ALA A 122 6.00 -5.00 18.96
N TRP A 123 5.60 -6.23 18.65
CA TRP A 123 4.26 -6.75 18.96
C TRP A 123 3.95 -6.76 20.46
N THR A 124 4.88 -7.23 21.30
CA THR A 124 4.68 -7.24 22.76
C THR A 124 4.44 -5.83 23.32
N GLN A 125 5.16 -4.83 22.80
CA GLN A 125 5.00 -3.43 23.21
C GLN A 125 3.69 -2.84 22.69
N GLU A 126 3.33 -3.15 21.45
CA GLU A 126 2.07 -2.71 20.86
C GLU A 126 0.89 -3.28 21.64
N VAL A 127 0.88 -4.59 21.93
CA VAL A 127 -0.20 -5.26 22.69
C VAL A 127 -0.36 -4.63 24.06
N ARG A 128 0.74 -4.38 24.78
CA ARG A 128 0.72 -3.73 26.11
C ARG A 128 0.11 -2.32 26.06
N ARG A 129 0.24 -1.61 24.94
CA ARG A 129 -0.21 -0.22 24.77
C ARG A 129 -1.51 -0.09 23.95
N ARG A 130 -2.04 -1.19 23.42
CA ARG A 130 -3.10 -1.20 22.41
C ARG A 130 -4.39 -0.53 22.89
N SER A 131 -4.84 -0.84 24.09
CA SER A 131 -6.08 -0.29 24.64
C SER A 131 -6.01 1.23 24.80
N ARG A 132 -4.89 1.74 25.35
CA ARG A 132 -4.65 3.18 25.50
C ARG A 132 -4.65 3.90 24.14
N ARG A 133 -3.88 3.38 23.17
CA ARG A 133 -3.73 4.00 21.84
C ARG A 133 -5.01 4.00 21.03
N LYS A 134 -5.83 2.94 21.11
CA LYS A 134 -7.15 2.91 20.46
C LYS A 134 -8.04 4.05 20.95
N ASN A 135 -8.12 4.25 22.26
CA ASN A 135 -8.95 5.30 22.85
C ASN A 135 -8.46 6.70 22.46
N GLU A 136 -7.15 6.95 22.57
CA GLU A 136 -6.56 8.24 22.20
C GLU A 136 -6.71 8.54 20.69
N CYS A 137 -6.50 7.55 19.83
CA CYS A 137 -6.61 7.76 18.39
C CYS A 137 -8.06 7.98 17.94
N LEU A 138 -9.01 7.24 18.50
CA LEU A 138 -10.44 7.46 18.24
C LEU A 138 -10.88 8.85 18.71
N ALA A 139 -10.43 9.29 19.89
CA ALA A 139 -10.71 10.64 20.40
C ALA A 139 -10.17 11.71 19.44
N ARG A 140 -8.91 11.61 19.01
CA ARG A 140 -8.32 12.56 18.04
C ARG A 140 -9.01 12.52 16.68
N HIS A 141 -9.38 11.35 16.17
CA HIS A 141 -10.07 11.25 14.89
C HIS A 141 -11.45 11.89 14.97
N SER A 142 -12.18 11.69 16.08
CA SER A 142 -13.44 12.39 16.31
C SER A 142 -13.26 13.90 16.41
N GLU A 143 -12.22 14.39 17.09
CA GLU A 143 -11.90 15.82 17.14
C GLU A 143 -11.60 16.39 15.75
N GLN A 144 -10.73 15.73 14.97
CA GLN A 144 -10.39 16.16 13.61
C GLN A 144 -11.61 16.19 12.68
N GLN A 145 -12.46 15.16 12.73
CA GLN A 145 -13.72 15.15 11.98
C GLN A 145 -14.63 16.31 12.41
N TYR A 146 -14.75 16.55 13.71
CA TYR A 146 -15.55 17.65 14.25
C TYR A 146 -15.07 19.01 13.75
N PHE A 147 -13.76 19.27 13.75
CA PHE A 147 -13.20 20.53 13.24
C PHE A 147 -13.32 20.66 11.71
N PHE A 148 -13.18 19.56 10.96
CA PHE A 148 -13.39 19.55 9.51
C PHE A 148 -14.86 19.84 9.14
N ASP A 149 -15.80 19.25 9.86
CA ASP A 149 -17.23 19.49 9.68
C ASP A 149 -17.61 20.94 10.05
N GLN A 150 -16.96 21.53 11.07
CA GLN A 150 -17.14 22.96 11.39
C GLN A 150 -16.61 23.91 10.31
N GLN A 151 -15.44 23.63 9.73
CA GLN A 151 -14.88 24.45 8.65
C GLN A 151 -15.68 24.35 7.34
N SER A 152 -16.31 23.20 7.08
CA SER A 152 -17.18 23.02 5.90
C SER A 152 -18.60 23.55 6.07
N SER A 153 -18.98 23.92 7.30
CA SER A 153 -20.29 24.48 7.64
C SER A 153 -20.28 25.99 7.92
N GLU A 154 -19.13 26.67 7.81
CA GLU A 154 -19.09 28.14 7.79
C GLU A 154 -19.78 28.67 6.52
N PRO A 155 -20.91 29.40 6.64
CA PRO A 155 -21.57 29.98 5.48
C PRO A 155 -20.69 31.13 4.97
N THR A 156 -20.30 31.08 3.70
CA THR A 156 -19.91 32.29 2.97
C THR A 156 -21.10 33.24 3.03
N ASN A 157 -20.94 34.32 3.80
CA ASN A 157 -21.96 35.35 3.98
C ASN A 157 -22.29 35.98 2.62
N LYS A 158 -23.31 35.45 1.95
CA LYS A 158 -24.10 36.16 0.96
C LYS A 158 -25.54 36.15 1.44
N LEU A 159 -26.03 37.36 1.67
CA LEU A 159 -27.40 37.69 2.02
C LEU A 159 -28.41 36.81 1.28
N GLN A 160 -29.40 36.29 2.01
CA GLN A 160 -30.81 36.42 1.65
C GLN A 160 -31.75 35.95 2.77
N ASP A 161 -32.79 36.76 2.96
CA ASP A 161 -33.93 36.60 3.87
C ASP A 161 -34.78 35.35 3.61
N GLY A 162 -35.48 34.86 4.64
CA GLY A 162 -36.75 34.14 4.45
C GLY A 162 -37.01 32.90 5.32
N LYS A 163 -37.68 33.11 6.46
CA LYS A 163 -38.71 32.27 7.14
C LYS A 163 -38.72 30.72 7.00
N GLN A 164 -38.46 30.08 8.15
CA GLN A 164 -39.04 28.86 8.78
C GLN A 164 -39.93 27.87 7.97
N ASN A 165 -39.60 26.56 8.01
CA ASN A 165 -40.32 25.54 8.82
C ASN A 165 -39.72 24.10 8.72
N LYS A 166 -39.86 23.33 9.80
CA LYS A 166 -39.30 22.00 10.11
C LYS A 166 -39.99 20.84 9.36
N THR A 167 -39.19 19.92 8.81
CA THR A 167 -39.28 18.46 9.06
C THR A 167 -37.97 17.79 8.61
N GLU A 168 -37.11 17.37 9.55
CA GLU A 168 -35.92 16.59 9.23
C GLU A 168 -36.31 15.11 9.01
N PRO A 169 -35.90 14.47 7.89
CA PRO A 169 -36.04 13.03 7.77
C PRO A 169 -34.95 12.35 8.62
N ASN A 170 -35.36 11.36 9.42
CA ASN A 170 -34.49 10.55 10.25
C ASN A 170 -33.53 9.72 9.38
N ARG A 171 -32.32 10.27 9.15
CA ARG A 171 -31.25 9.70 8.32
C ARG A 171 -30.79 8.29 8.75
N ARG A 172 -31.22 7.82 9.93
CA ARG A 172 -30.94 6.47 10.45
C ARG A 172 -31.86 5.41 9.84
N ALA A 173 -33.05 5.78 9.34
CA ALA A 173 -34.04 4.85 8.79
C ALA A 173 -33.78 4.49 7.31
N GLU A 174 -33.11 5.33 6.53
CA GLU A 174 -32.83 5.06 5.12
C GLU A 174 -31.67 4.08 4.90
N LYS A 175 -30.76 3.95 5.87
CA LYS A 175 -29.59 3.07 5.75
C LYS A 175 -29.89 1.57 5.84
N ILE A 176 -31.13 1.19 6.20
CA ILE A 176 -31.56 -0.22 6.35
C ILE A 176 -32.23 -0.73 5.06
N ARG A 177 -32.62 0.14 4.12
CA ARG A 177 -33.31 -0.25 2.86
C ARG A 177 -32.40 -0.49 1.66
N SER A 178 -31.08 -0.32 1.77
CA SER A 178 -30.16 -0.51 0.63
C SER A 178 -29.43 -1.87 0.62
N TYR A 179 -29.86 -2.84 1.44
CA TYR A 179 -29.20 -4.15 1.57
C TYR A 179 -30.13 -5.37 1.44
N TYR A 180 -31.37 -5.17 0.97
CA TYR A 180 -32.24 -6.26 0.50
C TYR A 180 -32.92 -5.83 -0.80
#